data_AF-U1RLU8-F1
#
_entry.id   AF-U1RLU8-F1
#
_cell.length_a   1.000
_cell.length_b   1.000
_cell.length_c   1.000
_cell.angle_alpha   90.00
_cell.angle_beta   90.00
_cell.angle_gamma   90.00
#
_symmetry.space_group_name_H-M   'P 1'
#
loop_
_entity.id
_entity.type
_entity.pdbx_description
1 polymer ?
#
loop_
_entity_poly.entity_id
_entity_poly.type
_entity_poly.pdbx_seq_one_letter_code
_entity_poly.pdbx_strand_id
1 'polypeptide(L)'
;MRFVRIVASLSALSLGIAGTSVAAESSGQGADTTSSATAQKAYQAIAGVDRKLTEAATDVPASTSGADALKTTQRGVGVTIPTDPRSDVTIAGRNGAVSVTLPFSGSAAKAASSHSGTVTFDNKNSSSTTPIARGDGSTQINTVINDAKAPKRYTYKMKVPQGAKIEQKANSILVTKNGKLVAGIAPAWAKDAKGKSVPTHYEVKGDAVTQVVDHSDKFTYPVVADPWLGADLFETLETNRKGQYEGQDVYSGMLSAWGMAVYTGSGIPSNIVVGNQIIRYIGWEEWKDRLVGQNPAATLEQQYACHVAYGYAFWGAGFHWDLEAARPSNPMWDLPGYVLRHKCNWTQDDLWW
;
A
#
# COMPACT_ATOMS: atom_id res chain seq x y z
N MET A 1 -70.30 -21.69 64.78
CA MET A 1 -69.65 -20.73 63.87
C MET A 1 -70.13 -21.09 62.45
N ARG A 2 -71.09 -20.45 61.73
CA ARG A 2 -71.51 -19.04 61.51
C ARG A 2 -70.28 -18.19 61.15
N PHE A 3 -70.09 -17.56 59.97
CA PHE A 3 -70.95 -16.91 58.96
C PHE A 3 -70.26 -16.94 57.56
N VAL A 4 -70.93 -17.13 56.41
CA VAL A 4 -71.60 -16.19 55.46
C VAL A 4 -70.69 -15.40 54.49
N ARG A 5 -71.13 -15.41 53.21
CA ARG A 5 -70.69 -14.75 51.95
C ARG A 5 -70.53 -13.22 52.04
N ILE A 6 -69.82 -12.60 51.07
CA ILE A 6 -70.29 -11.46 50.25
C ILE A 6 -69.37 -11.22 49.03
N VAL A 7 -70.00 -10.75 47.96
CA VAL A 7 -69.59 -10.44 46.58
C VAL A 7 -68.98 -9.04 46.48
N ALA A 8 -68.08 -8.80 45.51
CA ALA A 8 -67.99 -7.50 44.83
C ALA A 8 -67.35 -7.64 43.43
N SER A 9 -68.17 -7.44 42.40
CA SER A 9 -67.76 -7.15 41.02
C SER A 9 -67.27 -5.71 40.92
N LEU A 10 -66.31 -5.40 40.04
CA LEU A 10 -66.22 -4.06 39.43
C LEU A 10 -65.60 -4.15 38.02
N SER A 11 -66.37 -3.67 37.05
CA SER A 11 -66.05 -3.50 35.64
C SER A 11 -65.25 -2.21 35.41
N ALA A 12 -64.34 -2.20 34.43
CA ALA A 12 -63.89 -0.99 33.72
C ALA A 12 -63.35 -1.42 32.34
N LEU A 13 -64.16 -1.33 31.29
CA LEU A 13 -64.24 -0.24 30.31
C LEU A 13 -62.95 0.02 29.52
N SER A 14 -63.01 -0.41 28.26
CA SER A 14 -62.09 -0.20 27.15
C SER A 14 -62.14 1.24 26.63
N LEU A 15 -60.97 1.84 26.37
CA LEU A 15 -60.82 2.93 25.40
C LEU A 15 -59.84 2.50 24.32
N GLY A 16 -60.35 2.33 23.11
CA GLY A 16 -59.56 2.15 21.90
C GLY A 16 -59.01 3.49 21.41
N ILE A 17 -57.73 3.51 21.04
CA ILE A 17 -57.15 4.55 20.20
C ILE A 17 -56.77 3.88 18.88
N ALA A 18 -57.51 4.22 17.84
CA ALA A 18 -57.16 3.89 16.46
C ALA A 18 -55.94 4.72 16.05
N GLY A 19 -54.76 4.11 16.12
CA GLY A 19 -53.54 4.65 15.52
C GLY A 19 -53.36 4.03 14.15
N THR A 20 -53.60 4.79 13.08
CA THR A 20 -53.18 4.45 11.73
C THR A 20 -51.66 4.33 11.69
N SER A 21 -51.14 3.10 11.61
CA SER A 21 -49.74 2.83 11.33
C SER A 21 -49.45 3.21 9.88
N VAL A 22 -48.94 4.42 9.67
CA VAL A 22 -48.26 4.78 8.42
C VAL A 22 -46.94 4.02 8.45
N ALA A 23 -46.87 2.92 7.71
CA ALA A 23 -45.60 2.24 7.45
C ALA A 23 -44.73 3.18 6.59
N ALA A 24 -43.79 3.87 7.23
CA ALA A 24 -42.69 4.49 6.54
C ALA A 24 -41.75 3.36 6.07
N GLU A 25 -41.80 3.03 4.78
CA GLU A 25 -40.80 2.18 4.14
C GLU A 25 -39.44 2.87 4.19
N SER A 26 -38.63 2.49 5.18
CA SER A 26 -37.19 2.77 5.28
C SER A 26 -36.46 1.99 4.19
N SER A 27 -36.34 2.59 3.00
CA SER A 27 -35.60 2.02 1.86
C SER A 27 -34.08 2.25 1.94
N GLY A 28 -33.58 2.81 3.05
CA GLY A 28 -32.16 3.17 3.22
C GLY A 28 -31.30 2.19 4.04
N GLN A 29 -31.89 1.39 4.94
CA GLN A 29 -31.10 0.57 5.89
C GLN A 29 -30.49 -0.70 5.26
N GLY A 30 -31.09 -1.25 4.21
CA GLY A 30 -30.63 -2.48 3.56
C GLY A 30 -29.33 -2.31 2.76
N ALA A 31 -29.13 -1.15 2.13
CA ALA A 31 -27.97 -0.85 1.31
C ALA A 31 -26.71 -0.61 2.17
N ASP A 32 -26.84 0.14 3.27
CA ASP A 32 -25.73 0.40 4.22
C ASP A 32 -25.31 -0.86 5.00
N THR A 33 -26.26 -1.73 5.34
CA THR A 33 -25.93 -3.00 6.03
C THR A 33 -25.20 -3.96 5.09
N THR A 34 -25.60 -4.01 3.82
CA THR A 34 -24.96 -4.88 2.82
C THR A 34 -23.56 -4.38 2.45
N SER A 35 -23.36 -3.07 2.31
CA SER A 35 -22.06 -2.49 1.99
C SER A 35 -21.05 -2.68 3.14
N SER A 36 -21.49 -2.54 4.39
CA SER A 36 -20.69 -2.86 5.58
C SER A 36 -20.28 -4.34 5.65
N ALA A 37 -21.19 -5.26 5.32
CA ALA A 37 -20.86 -6.69 5.28
C ALA A 37 -19.83 -7.04 4.18
N THR A 38 -19.92 -6.40 3.00
CA THR A 38 -18.91 -6.58 1.93
C THR A 38 -17.55 -6.05 2.37
N ALA A 39 -17.48 -4.86 2.98
CA ALA A 39 -16.24 -4.31 3.52
C ALA A 39 -15.59 -5.25 4.56
N GLN A 40 -16.41 -5.82 5.45
CA GLN A 40 -15.92 -6.78 6.45
C GLN A 40 -15.36 -8.06 5.82
N LYS A 41 -16.03 -8.62 4.81
CA LYS A 41 -15.55 -9.81 4.09
C LYS A 41 -14.25 -9.54 3.34
N ALA A 42 -14.17 -8.39 2.67
CA ALA A 42 -12.96 -7.98 1.95
C ALA A 42 -11.76 -7.82 2.91
N TYR A 43 -11.97 -7.16 4.06
CA TYR A 43 -10.95 -7.02 5.09
C TYR A 43 -10.46 -8.39 5.60
N GLN A 44 -11.38 -9.32 5.90
CA GLN A 44 -11.06 -10.68 6.34
C GLN A 44 -10.27 -11.46 5.27
N ALA A 45 -10.62 -11.31 3.99
CA ALA A 45 -9.89 -11.93 2.90
C ALA A 45 -8.43 -11.44 2.82
N ILE A 46 -8.20 -10.14 2.94
CA ILE A 46 -6.86 -9.54 2.90
C ILE A 46 -6.05 -9.98 4.12
N ALA A 47 -6.63 -9.90 5.32
CA ALA A 47 -5.98 -10.34 6.56
C ALA A 47 -5.68 -11.85 6.57
N GLY A 48 -6.52 -12.65 5.90
CA GLY A 48 -6.34 -14.10 5.77
C GLY A 48 -5.16 -14.50 4.88
N VAL A 49 -4.78 -13.66 3.92
CA VAL A 49 -3.58 -13.88 3.08
C VAL A 49 -2.31 -13.58 3.86
N ASP A 50 -2.25 -12.42 4.51
CA ASP A 50 -1.19 -12.03 5.44
C ASP A 50 -1.72 -10.90 6.34
N ARG A 51 -1.77 -11.17 7.64
CA ARG A 51 -2.29 -10.24 8.65
C ARG A 51 -1.54 -8.90 8.64
N LYS A 52 -0.25 -8.90 8.27
CA LYS A 52 0.57 -7.68 8.19
C LYS A 52 0.05 -6.67 7.17
N LEU A 53 -0.71 -7.12 6.16
CA LEU A 53 -1.29 -6.23 5.16
C LEU A 53 -2.31 -5.26 5.77
N THR A 54 -3.13 -5.75 6.69
CA THR A 54 -4.14 -4.96 7.39
C THR A 54 -3.58 -4.25 8.63
N GLU A 55 -2.60 -4.84 9.32
CA GLU A 55 -1.95 -4.21 10.49
C GLU A 55 -1.12 -2.96 10.12
N ALA A 56 -0.70 -2.84 8.85
CA ALA A 56 0.02 -1.69 8.36
C ALA A 56 -0.89 -0.49 8.02
N ALA A 57 -2.21 -0.63 8.16
CA ALA A 57 -3.17 0.44 7.90
C ALA A 57 -2.99 1.61 8.88
N THR A 58 -3.28 2.83 8.45
CA THR A 58 -3.31 3.98 9.37
C THR A 58 -4.48 3.88 10.34
N ASP A 59 -4.32 4.44 11.55
CA ASP A 59 -5.41 4.52 12.53
C ASP A 59 -6.51 5.57 12.19
N VAL A 60 -6.39 6.25 11.05
CA VAL A 60 -7.35 7.26 10.60
C VAL A 60 -8.71 6.61 10.30
N PRO A 61 -9.78 7.01 10.99
CA PRO A 61 -11.12 6.48 10.71
C PRO A 61 -11.57 6.85 9.30
N ALA A 62 -12.21 5.91 8.61
CA ALA A 62 -12.85 6.20 7.32
C ALA A 62 -14.27 6.74 7.54
N SER A 63 -14.65 7.73 6.72
CA SER A 63 -16.01 8.24 6.59
C SER A 63 -16.71 7.57 5.40
N THR A 64 -18.01 7.35 5.50
CA THR A 64 -18.87 6.97 4.36
C THR A 64 -19.71 8.15 3.87
N SER A 65 -19.44 9.34 4.41
CA SER A 65 -20.14 10.59 4.11
C SER A 65 -19.16 11.68 3.68
N GLY A 66 -19.64 12.70 2.95
CA GLY A 66 -18.79 13.74 2.39
C GLY A 66 -18.02 13.28 1.14
N ALA A 67 -17.08 14.13 0.69
CA ALA A 67 -16.34 13.89 -0.55
C ALA A 67 -15.24 12.81 -0.40
N ASP A 68 -14.54 12.83 0.73
CA ASP A 68 -13.40 11.97 1.00
C ASP A 68 -13.76 10.93 2.07
N ALA A 69 -13.64 9.65 1.72
CA ALA A 69 -13.80 8.57 2.68
C ALA A 69 -12.59 8.48 3.62
N LEU A 70 -11.40 8.82 3.14
CA LEU A 70 -10.21 8.94 3.95
C LEU A 70 -9.32 10.04 3.39
N LYS A 71 -8.84 10.93 4.26
CA LYS A 71 -7.86 11.95 3.92
C LYS A 71 -6.83 12.06 5.03
N THR A 72 -5.57 11.85 4.71
CA THR A 72 -4.50 11.85 5.69
C THR A 72 -3.18 12.33 5.08
N THR A 73 -2.20 12.63 5.92
CA THR A 73 -0.82 12.85 5.51
C THR A 73 0.06 12.03 6.43
N GLN A 74 0.86 11.15 5.84
CA GLN A 74 1.73 10.22 6.55
C GLN A 74 3.14 10.40 6.01
N ARG A 75 4.10 10.68 6.90
CA ARG A 75 5.51 10.95 6.55
C ARG A 75 5.69 11.97 5.41
N GLY A 76 4.83 12.98 5.34
CA GLY A 76 4.87 14.04 4.32
C GLY A 76 4.21 13.68 2.98
N VAL A 77 3.65 12.48 2.84
CA VAL A 77 2.87 12.06 1.67
C VAL A 77 1.39 12.20 1.97
N GLY A 78 0.68 13.00 1.18
CA GLY A 78 -0.77 13.14 1.27
C GLY A 78 -1.48 11.94 0.64
N VAL A 79 -2.48 11.36 1.31
CA VAL A 79 -3.32 10.27 0.79
C VAL A 79 -4.78 10.71 0.84
N THR A 80 -5.50 10.53 -0.26
CA THR A 80 -6.94 10.78 -0.35
C THR A 80 -7.63 9.60 -1.04
N ILE A 81 -8.61 9.01 -0.36
CA ILE A 81 -9.50 7.98 -0.90
C ILE A 81 -10.92 8.57 -0.90
N PRO A 82 -11.60 8.64 -2.05
CA PRO A 82 -12.90 9.30 -2.16
C PRO A 82 -14.05 8.44 -1.64
N THR A 83 -15.20 9.06 -1.35
CA THR A 83 -16.45 8.33 -1.06
C THR A 83 -17.13 7.82 -2.34
N ASP A 84 -17.00 8.58 -3.44
CA ASP A 84 -17.53 8.21 -4.75
C ASP A 84 -16.50 7.37 -5.52
N PRO A 85 -16.82 6.13 -5.95
CA PRO A 85 -15.91 5.28 -6.71
C PRO A 85 -15.48 5.88 -8.05
N ARG A 86 -16.20 6.87 -8.60
CA ARG A 86 -15.84 7.57 -9.85
C ARG A 86 -14.77 8.64 -9.66
N SER A 87 -14.53 9.05 -8.44
CA SER A 87 -13.42 9.94 -8.10
C SER A 87 -12.13 9.12 -7.92
N ASP A 88 -10.98 9.79 -7.99
CA ASP A 88 -9.70 9.11 -7.96
C ASP A 88 -9.13 8.96 -6.56
N VAL A 89 -8.49 7.81 -6.29
CA VAL A 89 -7.57 7.66 -5.16
C VAL A 89 -6.30 8.42 -5.48
N THR A 90 -5.84 9.30 -4.59
CA THR A 90 -4.67 10.17 -4.84
C THR A 90 -3.61 9.97 -3.79
N ILE A 91 -2.36 9.82 -4.23
CA ILE A 91 -1.18 10.03 -3.40
C ILE A 91 -0.44 11.29 -3.86
N ALA A 92 -0.03 12.13 -2.93
CA ALA A 92 0.65 13.39 -3.17
C ALA A 92 2.02 13.34 -2.48
N GLY A 93 3.03 12.92 -3.25
CA GLY A 93 4.41 12.88 -2.80
C GLY A 93 5.16 14.18 -3.10
N ARG A 94 6.42 14.23 -2.67
CA ARG A 94 7.31 15.39 -2.81
C ARG A 94 7.53 15.87 -4.25
N ASN A 95 7.48 14.96 -5.23
CA ASN A 95 7.76 15.24 -6.63
C ASN A 95 6.49 15.38 -7.48
N GLY A 96 5.30 15.33 -6.86
CA GLY A 96 4.01 15.51 -7.52
C GLY A 96 2.94 14.56 -7.00
N ALA A 97 1.71 14.79 -7.44
CA ALA A 97 0.57 13.93 -7.13
C ALA A 97 0.28 12.95 -8.28
N VAL A 98 -0.05 11.71 -7.90
CA VAL A 98 -0.57 10.70 -8.81
C VAL A 98 -1.94 10.29 -8.32
N SER A 99 -2.92 10.35 -9.22
CA SER A 99 -4.30 9.96 -8.97
C SER A 99 -4.65 8.73 -9.79
N VAL A 100 -5.46 7.84 -9.23
CA VAL A 100 -5.83 6.55 -9.81
C VAL A 100 -7.35 6.40 -9.81
N THR A 101 -7.95 6.31 -10.98
CA THR A 101 -9.34 5.85 -11.12
C THR A 101 -9.36 4.33 -10.92
N LEU A 102 -10.20 3.87 -9.98
CA LEU A 102 -10.32 2.46 -9.64
C LEU A 102 -11.04 1.65 -10.75
N PRO A 103 -10.75 0.34 -10.87
CA PRO A 103 -11.45 -0.54 -11.80
C PRO A 103 -12.94 -0.57 -11.48
N PHE A 104 -13.78 -0.68 -12.51
CA PHE A 104 -15.25 -0.76 -12.40
C PHE A 104 -15.91 0.42 -11.64
N SER A 105 -15.22 1.55 -11.51
CA SER A 105 -15.71 2.78 -10.87
C SER A 105 -17.10 3.25 -11.34
N GLY A 106 -17.47 2.98 -12.60
CA GLY A 106 -18.78 3.32 -13.15
C GLY A 106 -19.95 2.54 -12.55
N SER A 107 -19.72 1.29 -12.13
CA SER A 107 -20.73 0.35 -11.60
C SER A 107 -20.60 0.07 -10.10
N ALA A 108 -19.43 0.37 -9.53
CA ALA A 108 -19.13 0.09 -8.13
C ALA A 108 -20.09 0.81 -7.16
N ALA A 109 -20.31 0.21 -5.99
CA ALA A 109 -21.01 0.85 -4.88
C ALA A 109 -20.14 1.97 -4.27
N LYS A 110 -20.79 2.89 -3.52
CA LYS A 110 -20.09 3.91 -2.72
C LYS A 110 -19.19 3.27 -1.67
N ALA A 111 -18.21 4.05 -1.21
CA ALA A 111 -17.30 3.65 -0.15
C ALA A 111 -18.04 3.09 1.07
N ALA A 112 -17.59 1.92 1.50
CA ALA A 112 -17.91 1.35 2.81
C ALA A 112 -16.61 1.08 3.55
N SER A 113 -16.67 1.06 4.88
CA SER A 113 -15.51 0.74 5.70
C SER A 113 -15.94 -0.09 6.90
N SER A 114 -15.06 -0.99 7.34
CA SER A 114 -15.21 -1.73 8.59
C SER A 114 -14.06 -1.50 9.57
N HIS A 115 -12.94 -0.90 9.13
CA HIS A 115 -11.73 -0.67 9.94
C HIS A 115 -11.06 0.64 9.53
N SER A 116 -10.36 1.28 10.47
CA SER A 116 -9.53 2.47 10.18
C SER A 116 -8.52 2.19 9.05
N GLY A 117 -8.17 3.23 8.31
CA GLY A 117 -7.22 3.14 7.20
C GLY A 117 -7.74 2.38 5.96
N THR A 118 -8.93 1.79 6.03
CA THR A 118 -9.44 0.84 5.04
C THR A 118 -10.74 1.33 4.44
N VAL A 119 -10.84 1.33 3.11
CA VAL A 119 -12.07 1.66 2.38
C VAL A 119 -12.33 0.55 1.37
N THR A 120 -13.59 0.14 1.17
CA THR A 120 -13.98 -0.90 0.21
C THR A 120 -15.07 -0.38 -0.73
N PHE A 121 -14.90 -0.69 -2.01
CA PHE A 121 -15.88 -0.48 -3.08
C PHE A 121 -16.27 -1.83 -3.65
N ASP A 122 -17.54 -2.20 -3.53
CA ASP A 122 -18.08 -3.40 -4.19
C ASP A 122 -18.20 -3.13 -5.69
N ASN A 123 -17.44 -3.86 -6.52
CA ASN A 123 -17.43 -3.67 -7.98
C ASN A 123 -18.70 -4.24 -8.65
N LYS A 124 -19.56 -4.94 -7.91
CA LYS A 124 -20.81 -5.60 -8.37
C LYS A 124 -20.59 -6.65 -9.45
N ASN A 125 -19.46 -7.34 -9.40
CA ASN A 125 -19.05 -8.34 -10.38
C ASN A 125 -18.25 -9.48 -9.73
N SER A 126 -18.67 -9.93 -8.54
CA SER A 126 -17.94 -10.91 -7.72
C SER A 126 -16.51 -10.46 -7.35
N SER A 127 -16.24 -9.16 -7.36
CA SER A 127 -15.00 -8.60 -6.82
C SER A 127 -15.26 -7.30 -6.07
N SER A 128 -14.31 -6.90 -5.22
CA SER A 128 -14.29 -5.59 -4.57
C SER A 128 -12.89 -4.98 -4.65
N THR A 129 -12.83 -3.66 -4.66
CA THR A 129 -11.58 -2.89 -4.57
C THR A 129 -11.47 -2.29 -3.19
N THR A 130 -10.40 -2.59 -2.46
CA THR A 130 -10.19 -2.22 -1.06
C THR A 130 -8.87 -1.48 -0.88
N PRO A 131 -8.82 -0.15 -1.12
CA PRO A 131 -7.68 0.67 -0.76
C PRO A 131 -7.41 0.66 0.76
N ILE A 132 -6.14 0.47 1.11
CA ILE A 132 -5.61 0.57 2.46
C ILE A 132 -4.55 1.67 2.47
N ALA A 133 -4.82 2.78 3.15
CA ALA A 133 -3.83 3.81 3.42
C ALA A 133 -2.89 3.33 4.52
N ARG A 134 -1.57 3.43 4.31
CA ARG A 134 -0.54 2.95 5.24
C ARG A 134 0.19 4.07 5.96
N GLY A 135 0.77 3.76 7.11
CA GLY A 135 1.51 4.73 7.95
C GLY A 135 2.78 5.33 7.32
N ASP A 136 3.26 4.77 6.21
CA ASP A 136 4.35 5.34 5.41
C ASP A 136 3.87 6.25 4.27
N GLY A 137 2.56 6.48 4.16
CA GLY A 137 1.94 7.30 3.11
C GLY A 137 1.74 6.60 1.78
N SER A 138 2.15 5.33 1.68
CA SER A 138 1.77 4.47 0.56
C SER A 138 0.29 4.04 0.66
N THR A 139 -0.27 3.59 -0.44
CA THR A 139 -1.65 3.07 -0.50
C THR A 139 -1.67 1.73 -1.24
N GLN A 140 -2.21 0.72 -0.58
CA GLN A 140 -2.34 -0.63 -1.15
C GLN A 140 -3.75 -0.85 -1.69
N ILE A 141 -3.93 -0.99 -3.01
CA ILE A 141 -5.25 -0.98 -3.67
C ILE A 141 -5.73 -2.41 -3.92
N ASN A 142 -5.91 -3.18 -2.84
CA ASN A 142 -6.25 -4.60 -2.91
C ASN A 142 -7.50 -4.85 -3.76
N THR A 143 -7.46 -5.86 -4.60
CA THR A 143 -8.62 -6.40 -5.31
C THR A 143 -8.95 -7.76 -4.74
N VAL A 144 -10.13 -7.89 -4.15
CA VAL A 144 -10.62 -9.16 -3.61
C VAL A 144 -11.54 -9.79 -4.64
N ILE A 145 -11.12 -10.93 -5.17
CA ILE A 145 -11.81 -11.72 -6.19
C ILE A 145 -12.55 -12.82 -5.44
N ASN A 146 -13.87 -12.74 -5.35
CA ASN A 146 -14.66 -13.60 -4.46
C ASN A 146 -14.96 -14.99 -5.02
N ASP A 147 -15.01 -15.12 -6.35
CA ASP A 147 -15.30 -16.39 -7.02
C ASP A 147 -14.85 -16.38 -8.50
N ALA A 148 -15.00 -17.52 -9.17
CA ALA A 148 -14.56 -17.73 -10.55
C ALA A 148 -15.33 -16.93 -11.62
N LYS A 149 -16.48 -16.30 -11.28
CA LYS A 149 -17.24 -15.44 -12.20
C LYS A 149 -16.67 -14.04 -12.27
N ALA A 150 -15.79 -13.68 -11.34
CA ALA A 150 -15.14 -12.37 -11.34
C ALA A 150 -14.25 -12.16 -12.58
N PRO A 151 -14.08 -10.91 -13.04
CA PRO A 151 -13.18 -10.61 -14.15
C PRO A 151 -11.72 -10.95 -13.84
N LYS A 152 -10.93 -11.25 -14.87
CA LYS A 152 -9.48 -11.47 -14.73
C LYS A 152 -8.62 -10.22 -14.93
N ARG A 153 -9.23 -9.10 -15.31
CA ARG A 153 -8.54 -7.87 -15.73
C ARG A 153 -9.05 -6.68 -14.93
N TYR A 154 -8.14 -6.01 -14.23
CA TYR A 154 -8.43 -4.88 -13.36
C TYR A 154 -7.62 -3.68 -13.83
N THR A 155 -8.27 -2.72 -14.49
CA THR A 155 -7.62 -1.54 -15.07
C THR A 155 -7.71 -0.34 -14.14
N TYR A 156 -6.54 0.18 -13.78
CA TYR A 156 -6.30 1.39 -13.00
C TYR A 156 -5.87 2.50 -13.96
N LYS A 157 -6.69 3.55 -14.10
CA LYS A 157 -6.32 4.69 -14.95
C LYS A 157 -5.56 5.71 -14.12
N MET A 158 -4.35 6.05 -14.54
CA MET A 158 -3.47 6.93 -13.79
C MET A 158 -3.49 8.34 -14.37
N LYS A 159 -3.61 9.33 -13.50
CA LYS A 159 -3.37 10.74 -13.82
C LYS A 159 -2.07 11.13 -13.17
N VAL A 160 -1.11 11.53 -14.00
CA VAL A 160 0.25 11.86 -13.57
C VAL A 160 0.57 13.32 -13.88
N PRO A 161 1.53 13.95 -13.19
CA PRO A 161 1.89 15.34 -13.45
C PRO A 161 2.35 15.54 -14.89
N GLN A 162 2.11 16.73 -15.45
CA GLN A 162 2.59 17.07 -16.80
C GLN A 162 4.10 16.86 -16.89
N GLY A 163 4.53 16.16 -17.96
CA GLY A 163 5.93 15.81 -18.21
C GLY A 163 6.42 14.56 -17.47
N ALA A 164 5.59 13.95 -16.62
CA ALA A 164 5.90 12.64 -16.03
C ALA A 164 5.66 11.51 -17.05
N LYS A 165 6.39 10.41 -16.88
CA LYS A 165 6.28 9.20 -17.71
C LYS A 165 5.91 8.02 -16.85
N ILE A 166 5.02 7.16 -17.37
CA ILE A 166 4.68 5.87 -16.78
C ILE A 166 5.51 4.82 -17.50
N GLU A 167 6.39 4.13 -16.78
CA GLU A 167 7.28 3.12 -17.32
C GLU A 167 7.12 1.80 -16.57
N GLN A 168 6.95 0.70 -17.31
CA GLN A 168 7.01 -0.63 -16.74
C GLN A 168 8.48 -1.06 -16.62
N LYS A 169 8.91 -1.45 -15.42
CA LYS A 169 10.23 -2.02 -15.12
C LYS A 169 10.02 -3.43 -14.57
N ALA A 170 10.09 -4.41 -15.47
CA ALA A 170 9.68 -5.79 -15.20
C ALA A 170 8.27 -5.86 -14.59
N ASN A 171 8.16 -6.21 -13.31
CA ASN A 171 6.89 -6.39 -12.62
C ASN A 171 6.42 -5.13 -11.89
N SER A 172 7.22 -4.06 -11.83
CA SER A 172 6.87 -2.77 -11.21
C SER A 172 6.48 -1.73 -12.25
N ILE A 173 5.69 -0.74 -11.84
CA ILE A 173 5.43 0.46 -12.64
C ILE A 173 6.08 1.66 -11.93
N LEU A 174 6.82 2.48 -12.65
CA LEU A 174 7.38 3.73 -12.14
C LEU A 174 6.74 4.93 -12.85
N VAL A 175 6.42 5.95 -12.07
CA VAL A 175 6.08 7.28 -12.56
C VAL A 175 7.27 8.19 -12.28
N THR A 176 7.98 8.62 -13.32
CA THR A 176 9.18 9.45 -13.17
C THR A 176 9.03 10.78 -13.88
N LYS A 177 9.65 11.83 -13.34
CA LYS A 177 9.72 13.17 -13.95
C LYS A 177 11.12 13.72 -13.74
N ASN A 178 11.80 14.06 -14.83
CA ASN A 178 13.18 14.60 -14.82
C ASN A 178 14.16 13.71 -14.02
N GLY A 179 14.07 12.38 -14.20
CA GLY A 179 14.93 11.40 -13.51
C GLY A 179 14.52 11.10 -12.06
N LYS A 180 13.54 11.81 -11.49
CA LYS A 180 13.08 11.64 -10.11
C LYS A 180 11.81 10.80 -10.05
N LEU A 181 11.67 9.99 -9.00
CA LEU A 181 10.45 9.25 -8.71
C LEU A 181 9.33 10.23 -8.29
N VAL A 182 8.17 10.14 -8.94
CA VAL A 182 6.94 10.79 -8.50
C VAL A 182 6.10 9.82 -7.68
N ALA A 183 5.94 8.61 -8.19
CA ALA A 183 5.28 7.49 -7.54
C ALA A 183 5.66 6.18 -8.24
N GLY A 184 5.27 5.04 -7.70
CA GLY A 184 5.33 3.77 -8.39
C GLY A 184 4.33 2.76 -7.85
N ILE A 185 4.08 1.72 -8.64
CA ILE A 185 3.35 0.53 -8.23
C ILE A 185 4.38 -0.57 -8.02
N ALA A 186 4.37 -1.17 -6.83
CA ALA A 186 5.24 -2.28 -6.46
C ALA A 186 4.99 -3.48 -7.39
N PRO A 187 5.90 -4.46 -7.44
CA PRO A 187 5.72 -5.68 -8.20
C PRO A 187 4.35 -6.35 -8.01
N ALA A 188 3.72 -6.76 -9.12
CA ALA A 188 2.42 -7.43 -9.07
C ALA A 188 2.50 -8.74 -8.29
N TRP A 189 1.59 -8.93 -7.34
CA TRP A 189 1.37 -10.23 -6.71
C TRP A 189 -0.13 -10.51 -6.55
N ALA A 190 -0.45 -11.80 -6.49
CA ALA A 190 -1.78 -12.30 -6.18
C ALA A 190 -1.66 -13.63 -5.41
N LYS A 191 -2.52 -13.83 -4.41
CA LYS A 191 -2.55 -15.03 -3.57
C LYS A 191 -3.98 -15.49 -3.34
N ASP A 192 -4.18 -16.80 -3.34
CA ASP A 192 -5.45 -17.42 -3.00
C ASP A 192 -5.66 -17.49 -1.47
N ALA A 193 -6.84 -17.91 -1.02
CA ALA A 193 -7.18 -17.98 0.40
C ALA A 193 -6.34 -18.98 1.23
N LYS A 194 -5.54 -19.83 0.58
CA LYS A 194 -4.58 -20.73 1.22
C LYS A 194 -3.14 -20.20 1.13
N GLY A 195 -2.96 -18.95 0.67
CA GLY A 195 -1.67 -18.30 0.48
C GLY A 195 -0.91 -18.77 -0.77
N LYS A 196 -1.52 -19.58 -1.65
CA LYS A 196 -0.88 -20.04 -2.88
C LYS A 196 -0.80 -18.89 -3.88
N SER A 197 0.38 -18.68 -4.47
CA SER A 197 0.58 -17.67 -5.52
C SER A 197 -0.31 -17.96 -6.74
N VAL A 198 -0.99 -16.92 -7.21
CA VAL A 198 -1.77 -16.91 -8.45
C VAL A 198 -0.97 -16.13 -9.49
N PRO A 199 -0.80 -16.65 -10.73
CA PRO A 199 -0.10 -15.92 -11.78
C PRO A 199 -0.76 -14.56 -12.05
N THR A 200 0.06 -13.52 -12.08
CA THR A 200 -0.38 -12.14 -12.33
C THR A 200 0.73 -11.31 -12.94
N HIS A 201 0.37 -10.29 -13.71
CA HIS A 201 1.30 -9.31 -14.28
C HIS A 201 0.59 -7.99 -14.56
N TYR A 202 1.36 -6.92 -14.74
CA TYR A 202 0.85 -5.65 -15.26
C TYR A 202 1.00 -5.57 -16.78
N GLU A 203 0.02 -4.92 -17.40
CA GLU A 203 0.06 -4.45 -18.78
C GLU A 203 -0.17 -2.94 -18.80
N VAL A 204 0.70 -2.19 -19.47
CA VAL A 204 0.59 -0.72 -19.57
C VAL A 204 0.17 -0.33 -20.98
N LYS A 205 -0.88 0.50 -21.09
CA LYS A 205 -1.31 1.14 -22.34
C LYS A 205 -1.60 2.62 -22.10
N GLY A 206 -0.65 3.48 -22.46
CA GLY A 206 -0.76 4.91 -22.21
C GLY A 206 -0.78 5.19 -20.70
N ASP A 207 -1.89 5.75 -20.22
CA ASP A 207 -2.13 6.06 -18.82
C ASP A 207 -2.85 4.95 -18.04
N ALA A 208 -3.21 3.85 -18.71
CA ALA A 208 -3.90 2.71 -18.11
C ALA A 208 -2.90 1.62 -17.71
N VAL A 209 -2.88 1.29 -16.41
CA VAL A 209 -2.18 0.12 -15.87
C VAL A 209 -3.22 -0.96 -15.59
N THR A 210 -3.12 -2.12 -16.23
CA THR A 210 -4.03 -3.23 -15.98
C THR A 210 -3.30 -4.35 -15.26
N GLN A 211 -3.76 -4.73 -14.08
CA GLN A 211 -3.34 -5.98 -13.47
C GLN A 211 -4.19 -7.12 -14.04
N VAL A 212 -3.52 -8.09 -14.65
CA VAL A 212 -4.14 -9.34 -15.08
C VAL A 212 -3.90 -10.38 -14.00
N VAL A 213 -4.95 -11.05 -13.56
CA VAL A 213 -4.89 -12.10 -12.53
C VAL A 213 -5.46 -13.37 -13.13
N ASP A 214 -4.63 -14.38 -13.38
CA ASP A 214 -5.07 -15.63 -14.01
C ASP A 214 -5.64 -16.63 -12.99
N HIS A 215 -6.74 -16.23 -12.34
CA HIS A 215 -7.47 -17.09 -11.41
C HIS A 215 -8.40 -18.07 -12.15
N SER A 216 -8.72 -19.19 -11.50
CA SER A 216 -9.69 -20.17 -11.98
C SER A 216 -10.22 -20.99 -10.79
N ASP A 217 -11.08 -21.96 -11.05
CA ASP A 217 -11.50 -23.01 -10.11
C ASP A 217 -10.35 -23.83 -9.48
N LYS A 218 -9.11 -23.74 -9.99
CA LYS A 218 -7.92 -24.39 -9.45
C LYS A 218 -7.36 -23.71 -8.20
N PHE A 219 -7.83 -22.50 -7.89
CA PHE A 219 -7.41 -21.71 -6.73
C PHE A 219 -8.53 -21.63 -5.69
N THR A 220 -8.15 -21.45 -4.43
CA THR A 220 -9.13 -21.31 -3.34
C THR A 220 -9.53 -19.85 -3.20
N TYR A 221 -10.80 -19.54 -3.42
CA TYR A 221 -11.31 -18.18 -3.25
C TYR A 221 -11.52 -17.81 -1.77
N PRO A 222 -11.48 -16.51 -1.41
CA PRO A 222 -11.16 -15.38 -2.28
C PRO A 222 -9.68 -15.35 -2.70
N VAL A 223 -9.42 -14.86 -3.91
CA VAL A 223 -8.07 -14.49 -4.36
C VAL A 223 -7.89 -13.00 -4.10
N VAL A 224 -6.77 -12.60 -3.50
CA VAL A 224 -6.41 -11.20 -3.29
C VAL A 224 -5.26 -10.84 -4.22
N ALA A 225 -5.43 -9.79 -5.00
CA ALA A 225 -4.41 -9.21 -5.86
C ALA A 225 -4.12 -7.77 -5.42
N ASP A 226 -2.88 -7.32 -5.58
CA ASP A 226 -2.44 -6.06 -5.02
C ASP A 226 -1.54 -5.24 -5.97
N PRO A 227 -2.04 -4.11 -6.46
CA PRO A 227 -1.22 -2.96 -6.78
C PRO A 227 -0.98 -2.08 -5.54
N TRP A 228 0.26 -2.07 -5.08
CA TRP A 228 0.71 -1.23 -3.99
C TRP A 228 1.40 0.04 -4.50
N LEU A 229 0.72 1.17 -4.35
CA LEU A 229 1.17 2.48 -4.79
C LEU A 229 1.99 3.18 -3.69
N GLY A 230 3.18 3.68 -4.02
CA GLY A 230 4.04 4.42 -3.10
C GLY A 230 4.73 5.61 -3.75
N ALA A 231 5.21 6.55 -2.92
CA ALA A 231 5.83 7.80 -3.37
C ALA A 231 7.34 7.87 -3.06
N ASP A 232 7.76 7.32 -1.93
CA ASP A 232 9.15 7.39 -1.43
C ASP A 232 9.71 5.98 -1.22
N LEU A 233 10.91 5.71 -1.74
CA LEU A 233 11.60 4.43 -1.55
C LEU A 233 12.18 4.33 -0.13
N PHE A 234 12.52 5.46 0.50
CA PHE A 234 13.08 5.53 1.85
C PHE A 234 12.11 6.22 2.81
N GLU A 235 11.82 5.58 3.94
CA GLU A 235 10.98 6.21 4.98
C GLU A 235 11.78 7.18 5.85
N THR A 236 13.05 6.88 6.15
CA THR A 236 13.94 7.76 6.92
C THR A 236 15.20 8.04 6.12
N LEU A 237 15.65 9.29 6.20
CA LEU A 237 16.92 9.80 5.68
C LEU A 237 17.41 10.86 6.67
N GLU A 238 18.47 10.55 7.40
CA GLU A 238 18.88 11.28 8.60
C GLU A 238 20.40 11.45 8.64
N THR A 239 20.86 12.59 9.17
CA THR A 239 22.28 12.83 9.43
C THR A 239 22.57 12.54 10.91
N ASN A 240 23.66 11.83 11.17
CA ASN A 240 24.20 11.54 12.50
C ASN A 240 23.22 10.83 13.45
N ARG A 241 22.37 9.94 12.92
CA ARG A 241 21.41 9.13 13.72
C ARG A 241 22.05 8.42 14.92
N LYS A 242 23.29 7.93 14.75
CA LYS A 242 24.11 7.30 15.80
C LYS A 242 25.30 8.16 16.26
N GLY A 243 25.33 9.43 15.85
CA GLY A 243 26.50 10.31 15.97
C GLY A 243 27.39 10.30 14.73
N GLN A 244 28.53 10.99 14.85
CA GLN A 244 29.54 11.12 13.80
C GLN A 244 30.54 9.95 13.84
N TYR A 245 31.16 9.67 12.69
CA TYR A 245 32.26 8.73 12.56
C TYR A 245 33.54 9.51 12.25
N GLU A 246 34.57 9.36 13.09
CA GLU A 246 35.84 10.10 12.98
C GLU A 246 35.67 11.64 12.85
N GLY A 247 34.66 12.19 13.53
CA GLY A 247 34.36 13.64 13.50
C GLY A 247 33.71 14.12 12.19
N GLN A 248 33.32 13.22 11.30
CA GLN A 248 32.60 13.51 10.06
C GLN A 248 31.17 12.96 10.11
N ASP A 249 30.30 13.52 9.27
CA ASP A 249 28.90 13.14 9.23
C ASP A 249 28.69 11.69 8.76
N VAL A 250 27.67 11.05 9.34
CA VAL A 250 27.13 9.76 8.90
C VAL A 250 25.72 9.98 8.37
N TYR A 251 25.46 9.54 7.14
CA TYR A 251 24.17 9.66 6.49
C TYR A 251 23.45 8.31 6.54
N SER A 252 22.32 8.25 7.24
CA SER A 252 21.57 7.02 7.51
C SER A 252 20.26 7.01 6.73
N GLY A 253 19.89 5.87 6.16
CA GLY A 253 18.59 5.71 5.50
C GLY A 253 17.97 4.34 5.67
N MET A 254 16.65 4.28 5.78
CA MET A 254 15.89 3.02 5.84
C MET A 254 14.84 2.99 4.72
N LEU A 255 14.78 1.87 4.00
CA LEU A 255 13.74 1.65 3.00
C LEU A 255 12.34 1.71 3.65
N SER A 256 11.39 2.34 2.97
CA SER A 256 9.98 2.23 3.34
C SER A 256 9.50 0.79 3.13
N ALA A 257 8.37 0.40 3.71
CA ALA A 257 7.80 -0.93 3.47
C ALA A 257 7.49 -1.14 1.98
N TRP A 258 7.02 -0.09 1.30
CA TRP A 258 6.85 -0.09 -0.15
C TRP A 258 8.20 -0.20 -0.91
N GLY A 259 9.20 0.60 -0.54
CA GLY A 259 10.53 0.55 -1.14
C GLY A 259 11.21 -0.80 -0.96
N MET A 260 10.98 -1.45 0.18
CA MET A 260 11.42 -2.82 0.45
C MET A 260 10.74 -3.83 -0.49
N ALA A 261 9.44 -3.70 -0.75
CA ALA A 261 8.73 -4.56 -1.72
C ALA A 261 9.26 -4.37 -3.16
N VAL A 262 9.59 -3.13 -3.54
CA VAL A 262 10.25 -2.83 -4.81
C VAL A 262 11.65 -3.45 -4.88
N TYR A 263 12.44 -3.31 -3.81
CA TYR A 263 13.82 -3.78 -3.73
C TYR A 263 13.92 -5.30 -3.83
N THR A 264 13.06 -6.08 -3.15
CA THR A 264 13.08 -7.55 -3.23
C THR A 264 12.30 -8.13 -4.42
N GLY A 265 11.54 -7.31 -5.14
CA GLY A 265 10.79 -7.76 -6.30
C GLY A 265 9.55 -8.60 -5.96
N SER A 266 8.86 -8.30 -4.83
CA SER A 266 7.73 -9.07 -4.27
C SER A 266 6.78 -9.69 -5.31
N GLY A 267 6.85 -11.00 -5.53
CA GLY A 267 6.06 -11.71 -6.54
C GLY A 267 6.76 -12.99 -6.97
N ILE A 268 6.10 -13.86 -7.74
CA ILE A 268 6.74 -15.05 -8.33
C ILE A 268 6.66 -14.96 -9.87
N PRO A 269 7.80 -15.01 -10.57
CA PRO A 269 9.17 -15.05 -10.03
C PRO A 269 9.61 -13.69 -9.46
N SER A 270 10.36 -13.70 -8.35
CA SER A 270 10.96 -12.49 -7.80
C SER A 270 12.09 -12.01 -8.71
N ASN A 271 12.18 -10.69 -8.95
CA ASN A 271 13.20 -10.10 -9.80
C ASN A 271 14.06 -9.08 -9.03
N ILE A 272 14.87 -9.60 -8.11
CA ILE A 272 15.82 -8.83 -7.29
C ILE A 272 16.74 -7.96 -8.15
N VAL A 273 17.12 -8.40 -9.35
CA VAL A 273 18.02 -7.63 -10.22
C VAL A 273 17.40 -6.29 -10.61
N VAL A 274 16.12 -6.27 -10.97
CA VAL A 274 15.43 -5.03 -11.33
C VAL A 274 15.17 -4.16 -10.10
N GLY A 275 14.78 -4.76 -8.96
CA GLY A 275 14.66 -4.05 -7.69
C GLY A 275 15.95 -3.34 -7.30
N ASN A 276 17.09 -4.05 -7.35
CA ASN A 276 18.41 -3.49 -7.11
C ASN A 276 18.72 -2.32 -8.05
N GLN A 277 18.38 -2.41 -9.33
CA GLN A 277 18.59 -1.30 -10.28
C GLN A 277 17.73 -0.08 -9.92
N ILE A 278 16.47 -0.28 -9.56
CA ILE A 278 15.59 0.82 -9.15
C ILE A 278 16.17 1.51 -7.92
N ILE A 279 16.54 0.76 -6.87
CA ILE A 279 17.15 1.36 -5.68
C ILE A 279 18.49 2.01 -6.03
N ARG A 280 19.38 1.34 -6.77
CA ARG A 280 20.72 1.85 -7.15
C ARG A 280 20.68 3.22 -7.80
N TYR A 281 19.72 3.45 -8.70
CA TYR A 281 19.67 4.68 -9.48
C TYR A 281 18.60 5.65 -8.99
N ILE A 282 17.34 5.22 -8.90
CA ILE A 282 16.23 6.09 -8.49
C ILE A 282 16.28 6.37 -6.98
N GLY A 283 16.62 5.37 -6.18
CA GLY A 283 16.83 5.55 -4.74
C GLY A 283 18.01 6.49 -4.44
N TRP A 284 19.06 6.46 -5.25
CA TRP A 284 20.18 7.39 -5.09
C TRP A 284 19.79 8.84 -5.41
N GLU A 285 18.97 9.08 -6.43
CA GLU A 285 18.41 10.42 -6.67
C GLU A 285 17.59 10.93 -5.48
N GLU A 286 16.87 10.05 -4.80
CA GLU A 286 16.14 10.38 -3.58
C GLU A 286 17.08 10.79 -2.43
N TRP A 287 18.19 10.06 -2.23
CA TRP A 287 19.24 10.41 -1.27
C TRP A 287 19.89 11.76 -1.58
N LYS A 288 20.27 12.00 -2.84
CA LYS A 288 20.84 13.28 -3.27
C LYS A 288 19.91 14.46 -3.04
N ASP A 289 18.63 14.25 -3.28
CA ASP A 289 17.61 15.29 -3.12
C ASP A 289 17.23 15.57 -1.66
N ARG A 290 17.32 14.58 -0.78
CA ARG A 290 16.82 14.68 0.60
C ARG A 290 17.92 14.82 1.65
N LEU A 291 19.13 14.35 1.36
CA LEU A 291 20.15 14.14 2.39
C LEU A 291 21.55 14.61 2.00
N VAL A 292 22.11 14.11 0.89
CA VAL A 292 23.55 14.26 0.60
C VAL A 292 23.89 15.33 -0.45
N GLY A 293 22.89 16.01 -1.02
CA GLY A 293 23.07 17.00 -2.07
C GLY A 293 23.33 16.38 -3.46
N GLN A 294 23.39 17.23 -4.49
CA GLN A 294 23.47 16.75 -5.90
C GLN A 294 24.85 16.24 -6.31
N ASN A 295 25.90 16.67 -5.62
CA ASN A 295 27.29 16.29 -5.90
C ASN A 295 27.97 15.75 -4.63
N PRO A 296 27.50 14.60 -4.09
CA PRO A 296 28.07 14.02 -2.89
C PRO A 296 29.48 13.47 -3.14
N ALA A 297 30.25 13.27 -2.07
CA ALA A 297 31.55 12.60 -2.17
C ALA A 297 31.38 11.16 -2.70
N ALA A 298 32.28 10.72 -3.58
CA ALA A 298 32.20 9.41 -4.23
C ALA A 298 32.13 8.24 -3.24
N THR A 299 32.77 8.36 -2.07
CA THR A 299 32.71 7.34 -1.00
C THR A 299 31.28 7.01 -0.54
N LEU A 300 30.38 8.00 -0.53
CA LEU A 300 28.99 7.79 -0.11
C LEU A 300 28.24 6.95 -1.14
N GLU A 301 28.41 7.25 -2.43
CA GLU A 301 27.80 6.47 -3.52
C GLU A 301 28.32 5.03 -3.56
N GLN A 302 29.59 4.83 -3.22
CA GLN A 302 30.22 3.51 -3.13
C GLN A 302 29.61 2.68 -2.00
N GLN A 303 29.56 3.23 -0.79
CA GLN A 303 28.93 2.57 0.36
C GLN A 303 27.44 2.27 0.08
N TYR A 304 26.72 3.23 -0.51
CA TYR A 304 25.33 3.02 -0.94
C TYR A 304 25.20 1.87 -1.95
N ALA A 305 26.07 1.81 -2.95
CA ALA A 305 26.11 0.72 -3.93
C ALA A 305 26.21 -0.65 -3.25
N CYS A 306 27.06 -0.75 -2.23
CA CYS A 306 27.21 -1.99 -1.50
C CYS A 306 25.93 -2.36 -0.75
N HIS A 307 25.31 -1.42 -0.04
CA HIS A 307 24.03 -1.68 0.62
C HIS A 307 22.95 -2.17 -0.36
N VAL A 308 22.91 -1.63 -1.58
CA VAL A 308 21.98 -2.11 -2.61
C VAL A 308 22.36 -3.49 -3.16
N ALA A 309 23.65 -3.80 -3.28
CA ALA A 309 24.08 -5.09 -3.80
C ALA A 309 23.94 -6.22 -2.77
N TYR A 310 24.12 -5.92 -1.49
CA TYR A 310 24.33 -6.93 -0.44
C TYR A 310 23.46 -6.75 0.80
N GLY A 311 22.80 -5.60 0.99
CA GLY A 311 21.99 -5.31 2.18
C GLY A 311 20.81 -6.27 2.37
N TYR A 312 20.38 -6.99 1.33
CA TYR A 312 19.36 -8.04 1.46
C TYR A 312 19.92 -9.36 2.04
N ALA A 313 21.21 -9.64 1.85
CA ALA A 313 21.85 -10.92 2.17
C ALA A 313 22.43 -10.97 3.58
N PHE A 314 22.70 -9.80 4.17
CA PHE A 314 23.26 -9.68 5.51
C PHE A 314 22.17 -9.17 6.46
N TRP A 315 21.45 -10.09 7.11
CA TRP A 315 20.59 -9.79 8.26
C TRP A 315 21.36 -9.07 9.40
N GLY A 316 22.69 -9.08 9.34
CA GLY A 316 23.59 -8.29 10.19
C GLY A 316 23.70 -6.82 9.81
N ALA A 317 23.66 -6.43 8.52
CA ALA A 317 23.97 -5.06 8.02
C ALA A 317 23.01 -3.95 8.48
N GLY A 318 21.98 -4.29 9.26
CA GLY A 318 21.00 -3.37 9.81
C GLY A 318 19.91 -2.95 8.81
N PHE A 319 18.74 -2.58 9.34
CA PHE A 319 17.66 -1.99 8.55
C PHE A 319 17.98 -0.57 8.08
N HIS A 320 18.92 0.09 8.76
CA HIS A 320 19.44 1.39 8.39
C HIS A 320 20.78 1.25 7.66
N TRP A 321 20.89 1.87 6.51
CA TRP A 321 22.10 1.95 5.71
C TRP A 321 22.85 3.21 6.13
N ASP A 322 23.92 3.02 6.90
CA ASP A 322 24.75 4.09 7.46
C ASP A 322 25.95 4.34 6.51
N LEU A 323 26.02 5.52 5.88
CA LEU A 323 27.09 5.94 4.97
C LEU A 323 28.01 6.94 5.68
N GLU A 324 29.25 6.55 5.93
CA GLU A 324 30.20 7.29 6.74
C GLU A 324 31.08 8.19 5.85
N ALA A 325 31.01 9.51 6.03
CA ALA A 325 31.70 10.46 5.16
C ALA A 325 33.24 10.44 5.31
N ALA A 326 33.76 10.00 6.46
CA ALA A 326 35.21 9.88 6.68
C ALA A 326 35.86 8.76 5.87
N ARG A 327 35.08 7.78 5.36
CA ARG A 327 35.64 6.61 4.68
C ARG A 327 36.26 7.01 3.33
N PRO A 328 37.40 6.41 2.94
CA PRO A 328 38.05 6.73 1.68
C PRO A 328 37.20 6.32 0.47
N SER A 329 37.42 6.96 -0.68
CA SER A 329 36.92 6.44 -1.95
C SER A 329 37.89 5.41 -2.53
N ASN A 330 37.36 4.35 -3.12
CA ASN A 330 38.15 3.26 -3.68
C ASN A 330 38.14 3.32 -5.23
N PRO A 331 39.29 3.09 -5.89
CA PRO A 331 39.35 3.04 -7.36
C PRO A 331 38.65 1.79 -7.89
N MET A 332 38.20 1.83 -9.15
CA MET A 332 37.63 0.67 -9.86
C MET A 332 36.40 0.02 -9.19
N TRP A 333 35.67 0.78 -8.37
CA TRP A 333 34.55 0.27 -7.56
C TRP A 333 33.51 -0.53 -8.37
N ASP A 334 33.14 -0.02 -9.54
CA ASP A 334 32.08 -0.62 -10.38
C ASP A 334 32.56 -1.82 -11.22
N LEU A 335 33.84 -2.21 -11.13
CA LEU A 335 34.33 -3.40 -11.83
C LEU A 335 33.85 -4.69 -11.14
N PRO A 336 33.51 -5.75 -11.90
CA PRO A 336 33.07 -7.02 -11.32
C PRO A 336 34.04 -7.56 -10.26
N GLY A 337 33.52 -7.83 -9.07
CA GLY A 337 34.28 -8.38 -7.94
C GLY A 337 35.10 -7.37 -7.12
N TYR A 338 35.19 -6.10 -7.53
CA TYR A 338 35.98 -5.09 -6.81
C TYR A 338 35.29 -4.61 -5.52
N VAL A 339 33.96 -4.50 -5.49
CA VAL A 339 33.20 -4.14 -4.28
C VAL A 339 33.54 -5.08 -3.10
N LEU A 340 33.63 -6.39 -3.34
CA LEU A 340 34.00 -7.38 -2.32
C LEU A 340 35.49 -7.31 -1.95
N ARG A 341 36.38 -7.01 -2.91
CA ARG A 341 37.82 -6.79 -2.63
C ARG A 341 38.03 -5.59 -1.71
N HIS A 342 37.24 -4.54 -1.91
CA HIS A 342 37.22 -3.35 -1.05
C HIS A 342 36.36 -3.55 0.21
N LYS A 343 35.84 -4.76 0.46
CA LYS A 343 35.02 -5.10 1.64
C LYS A 343 33.88 -4.10 1.88
N CYS A 344 33.25 -3.62 0.81
CA CYS A 344 32.20 -2.61 0.91
C CYS A 344 32.61 -1.30 1.60
N ASN A 345 33.90 -0.97 1.58
CA ASN A 345 34.50 0.16 2.28
C ASN A 345 34.47 0.05 3.82
N TRP A 346 34.20 -1.14 4.33
CA TRP A 346 34.24 -1.49 5.75
C TRP A 346 35.53 -2.26 6.07
N THR A 347 36.04 -2.08 7.28
CA THR A 347 37.23 -2.80 7.76
C THR A 347 36.85 -4.15 8.38
N GLN A 348 37.83 -5.00 8.64
CA GLN A 348 37.58 -6.32 9.22
C GLN A 348 37.03 -6.24 10.66
N ASP A 349 37.32 -5.14 11.37
CA ASP A 349 36.79 -4.84 12.70
C ASP A 349 35.31 -4.40 12.63
N ASP A 350 34.89 -3.88 11.48
CA ASP A 350 33.52 -3.49 11.18
C ASP A 350 32.66 -4.66 10.65
N LEU A 351 33.15 -5.90 10.62
CA LEU A 351 32.41 -7.07 10.10
C LEU A 351 32.00 -8.07 11.19
N TRP A 352 32.28 -7.76 12.46
CA TRP A 352 31.90 -8.57 13.63
C TRP A 352 30.74 -7.92 14.40
N TRP A 353 29.56 -7.88 13.78
CA TRP A 353 28.28 -7.61 14.45
C TRP A 353 27.16 -8.44 13.83
#